data_AF-A0AAE0DL11-F1
#
_entry.id   AF-A0AAE0DL11-F1
#
_cell.length_a   1.000
_cell.length_b   1.000
_cell.length_c   1.000
_cell.angle_alpha   90.00
_cell.angle_beta   90.00
_cell.angle_gamma   90.00
#
_symmetry.space_group_name_H-M   'P 1'
#
loop_
_entity.id
_entity.type
_entity.pdbx_description
1 polymer ?
#
loop_
_entity_poly.entity_id
_entity_poly.type
_entity_poly.pdbx_seq_one_letter_code
_entity_poly.pdbx_strand_id
1 'polypeptide(L)'
;MPGQTAVLATTATIKRMADGLNEARALRVTELMRDYQNIQRRISQIQASPHSDEYHEVGYTILRQCHAEARVLLNTPYPPEMLHPPTGPNETEKRQLQRVIVDGSARRFQAQKINLKAAAAMKWINKRNSILQGQKPRNSHIPQLQQADNTLRSDLATITDSRIVNGFRSIDQQAGYWLNEDPSLQTILSWIRSQH
;
A
#
# COMPACT_ATOMS: atom_id res chain seq x y z
N MET A 1 -1.62 -23.56 52.52
CA MET A 1 -2.12 -22.71 51.42
C MET A 1 -1.01 -22.47 50.39
N PRO A 2 -0.70 -23.43 49.48
CA PRO A 2 0.37 -23.29 48.49
C PRO A 2 -0.12 -22.94 47.06
N GLY A 3 -1.43 -22.78 46.84
CA GLY A 3 -2.02 -22.72 45.50
C GLY A 3 -1.92 -21.38 44.77
N GLN A 4 -1.74 -20.25 45.47
CA GLN A 4 -1.75 -18.92 44.83
C GLN A 4 -0.40 -18.55 44.19
N THR A 5 0.71 -18.96 44.79
CA THR A 5 2.06 -18.64 44.31
C THR A 5 2.42 -19.43 43.05
N ALA A 6 1.95 -20.67 42.93
CA ALA A 6 2.14 -21.50 41.74
C ALA A 6 1.38 -20.94 40.52
N VAL A 7 0.13 -20.48 40.70
CA VAL A 7 -0.69 -19.93 39.60
C VAL A 7 -0.14 -18.60 39.08
N LEU A 8 0.39 -17.74 39.96
CA LEU A 8 1.06 -16.50 39.56
C LEU A 8 2.38 -16.76 38.82
N ALA A 9 3.16 -17.75 39.24
CA ALA A 9 4.38 -18.17 38.56
C ALA A 9 4.10 -18.77 37.17
N THR A 10 3.03 -19.57 37.03
CA THR A 10 2.60 -20.12 35.73
C THR A 10 2.12 -19.03 34.78
N THR A 11 1.31 -18.07 35.27
CA THR A 11 0.82 -16.93 34.47
C THR A 11 1.97 -16.01 34.03
N ALA A 12 2.94 -15.77 34.92
CA ALA A 12 4.14 -15.00 34.60
C ALA A 12 5.07 -15.73 33.61
N THR A 13 5.14 -17.07 33.67
CA THR A 13 5.95 -17.90 32.77
C THR A 13 5.35 -17.96 31.36
N ILE A 14 4.02 -18.04 31.25
CA ILE A 14 3.32 -17.96 29.95
C ILE A 14 3.52 -16.57 29.31
N LYS A 15 3.46 -15.49 30.10
CA LYS A 15 3.78 -14.13 29.63
C LYS A 15 5.26 -13.93 29.27
N ARG A 16 6.16 -14.81 29.74
CA ARG A 16 7.61 -14.82 29.47
C ARG A 16 8.00 -15.57 28.18
N MET A 17 7.10 -16.40 27.64
CA MET A 17 7.37 -17.23 26.46
C MET A 17 7.14 -16.51 25.14
N ALA A 18 6.66 -15.27 25.14
CA ALA A 18 6.87 -14.30 24.06
C ALA A 18 7.42 -13.02 24.69
N ASP A 19 8.12 -12.20 23.91
CA ASP A 19 8.70 -10.91 24.35
C ASP A 19 7.70 -9.87 24.87
N GLY A 20 6.41 -10.21 25.01
CA GLY A 20 5.36 -9.34 25.50
C GLY A 20 4.88 -8.30 24.48
N LEU A 21 5.34 -8.35 23.23
CA LEU A 21 5.06 -7.33 22.21
C LEU A 21 3.93 -7.71 21.25
N ASN A 22 3.22 -8.82 21.46
CA ASN A 22 2.15 -9.26 20.55
C ASN A 22 1.00 -8.24 20.47
N GLU A 23 0.70 -7.53 21.55
CA GLU A 23 -0.29 -6.43 21.52
C GLU A 23 0.16 -5.29 20.61
N ALA A 24 1.43 -4.86 20.71
CA ALA A 24 2.00 -3.84 19.83
C ALA A 24 2.00 -4.29 18.35
N ARG A 25 2.31 -5.56 18.09
CA ARG A 25 2.23 -6.14 16.74
C ARG A 25 0.79 -6.16 16.21
N ALA A 26 -0.19 -6.52 17.02
CA ALA A 26 -1.60 -6.55 16.63
C ALA A 26 -2.13 -5.14 16.31
N LEU A 27 -1.73 -4.13 17.10
CA LEU A 27 -2.00 -2.73 16.80
C LEU A 27 -1.36 -2.33 15.47
N ARG A 28 -0.09 -2.70 15.23
CA ARG A 28 0.60 -2.38 13.99
C ARG A 28 -0.06 -3.02 12.76
N VAL A 29 -0.53 -4.26 12.87
CA VAL A 29 -1.33 -4.91 11.82
C VAL A 29 -2.60 -4.10 11.52
N THR A 30 -3.30 -3.64 12.55
CA THR A 30 -4.54 -2.85 12.40
C THR A 30 -4.28 -1.53 11.67
N GLU A 31 -3.19 -0.83 12.00
CA GLU A 31 -2.77 0.40 11.32
C GLU A 31 -2.47 0.17 9.84
N LEU A 32 -1.68 -0.87 9.52
CA LEU A 32 -1.34 -1.23 8.14
C LEU A 32 -2.57 -1.58 7.31
N MET A 33 -3.49 -2.37 7.88
CA MET A 33 -4.74 -2.74 7.20
C MET A 33 -5.63 -1.52 6.96
N ARG A 34 -5.76 -0.63 7.95
CA ARG A 34 -6.52 0.63 7.82
C ARG A 34 -5.95 1.50 6.71
N ASP A 35 -4.64 1.66 6.66
CA ASP A 35 -3.98 2.46 5.63
C ASP A 35 -4.15 1.88 4.25
N TYR A 36 -4.00 0.56 4.11
CA TYR A 36 -4.27 -0.13 2.86
C TYR A 36 -5.71 0.11 2.38
N GLN A 37 -6.71 -0.02 3.26
CA GLN A 37 -8.11 0.25 2.93
C GLN A 37 -8.35 1.73 2.55
N ASN A 38 -7.69 2.67 3.23
CA ASN A 38 -7.75 4.09 2.90
C ASN A 38 -7.17 4.37 1.51
N ILE A 39 -6.04 3.75 1.16
CA ILE A 39 -5.44 3.87 -0.17
C ILE A 39 -6.38 3.28 -1.24
N GLN A 40 -6.96 2.11 -1.00
CA GLN A 40 -7.90 1.47 -1.94
C GLN A 40 -9.12 2.37 -2.21
N ARG A 41 -9.65 3.01 -1.17
CA ARG A 41 -10.73 3.99 -1.31
C ARG A 41 -10.31 5.18 -2.16
N ARG A 42 -9.11 5.72 -1.96
CA ARG A 42 -8.58 6.81 -2.82
C ARG A 42 -8.46 6.37 -4.27
N ILE A 43 -7.93 5.18 -4.54
CA ILE A 43 -7.85 4.63 -5.90
C ILE A 43 -9.25 4.55 -6.53
N SER A 44 -10.25 4.05 -5.80
CA SER A 44 -11.62 3.94 -6.33
C SER A 44 -12.27 5.28 -6.66
N GLN A 45 -11.86 6.36 -6.00
CA GLN A 45 -12.36 7.71 -6.23
C GLN A 45 -11.71 8.39 -7.44
N ILE A 46 -10.55 7.91 -7.90
CA ILE A 46 -9.91 8.42 -9.11
C ILE A 46 -10.61 7.75 -10.30
N GLN A 47 -11.47 8.50 -10.98
CA GLN A 47 -12.23 8.00 -12.13
C GLN A 47 -12.18 9.01 -13.27
N ALA A 48 -12.09 8.52 -14.49
CA ALA A 48 -12.21 9.33 -15.69
C ALA A 48 -12.94 8.55 -16.80
N SER A 49 -13.80 9.25 -17.52
CA SER A 49 -14.55 8.69 -18.65
C SER A 49 -13.95 9.21 -19.96
N PRO A 50 -13.11 8.43 -20.66
CA PRO A 50 -12.60 8.83 -21.96
C PRO A 50 -13.70 8.79 -23.02
N HIS A 51 -13.65 9.70 -23.99
CA HIS A 51 -14.32 9.48 -25.26
C HIS A 51 -13.61 8.38 -26.07
N SER A 52 -14.29 7.79 -27.05
CA SER A 52 -13.75 6.66 -27.83
C SER A 52 -12.44 7.00 -28.54
N ASP A 53 -12.28 8.25 -28.99
CA ASP A 53 -11.09 8.77 -29.66
C ASP A 53 -9.92 9.05 -28.71
N GLU A 54 -10.18 9.22 -27.41
CA GLU A 54 -9.16 9.47 -26.38
C GLU A 54 -8.75 8.20 -25.63
N TYR A 55 -9.39 7.07 -25.92
CA TYR A 55 -9.20 5.83 -25.17
C TYR A 55 -7.71 5.42 -25.09
N HIS A 56 -6.95 5.62 -26.16
CA HIS A 56 -5.54 5.20 -26.27
C HIS A 56 -4.55 6.27 -25.79
N GLU A 57 -5.03 7.42 -25.36
CA GLU A 57 -4.17 8.47 -24.83
C GLU A 57 -3.48 8.01 -23.53
N VAL A 58 -2.26 8.51 -23.31
CA VAL A 58 -1.33 7.97 -22.31
C VAL A 58 -1.89 7.99 -20.89
N GLY A 59 -2.52 9.09 -20.47
CA GLY A 59 -3.09 9.21 -19.13
C GLY A 59 -4.24 8.24 -18.89
N TYR A 60 -5.14 8.09 -19.87
CA TYR A 60 -6.25 7.14 -19.76
C TYR A 60 -5.77 5.68 -19.74
N THR A 61 -4.75 5.36 -20.54
CA THR A 61 -4.13 4.03 -20.54
C THR A 61 -3.51 3.70 -19.19
N ILE A 62 -2.73 4.62 -18.60
CA ILE A 62 -2.14 4.44 -17.28
C ILE A 62 -3.20 4.30 -16.20
N LEU A 63 -4.26 5.12 -16.24
CA LEU A 63 -5.33 5.05 -15.24
C LEU A 63 -6.05 3.71 -15.27
N ARG A 64 -6.39 3.20 -16.46
CA ARG A 64 -6.98 1.85 -16.61
C ARG A 64 -6.05 0.76 -16.10
N GLN A 65 -4.77 0.85 -16.42
CA GLN A 65 -3.77 -0.09 -15.89
C GLN A 65 -3.71 -0.05 -14.37
N CYS A 66 -3.78 1.14 -13.75
CA CYS A 66 -3.83 1.29 -12.30
C CYS A 66 -5.07 0.62 -11.69
N HIS A 67 -6.25 0.75 -12.32
CA HIS A 67 -7.44 0.05 -11.86
C HIS A 67 -7.33 -1.47 -11.99
N ALA A 68 -6.74 -1.96 -13.08
CA ALA A 68 -6.48 -3.38 -13.26
C ALA A 68 -5.53 -3.92 -12.18
N GLU A 69 -4.41 -3.23 -11.95
CA GLU A 69 -3.44 -3.57 -10.89
C GLU A 69 -4.07 -3.52 -9.49
N ALA A 70 -4.87 -2.49 -9.19
CA ALA A 70 -5.57 -2.38 -7.90
C ALA A 70 -6.56 -3.54 -7.68
N ARG A 71 -7.29 -3.93 -8.73
CA ARG A 71 -8.23 -5.05 -8.66
C ARG A 71 -7.50 -6.38 -8.46
N VAL A 72 -6.38 -6.59 -9.14
CA VAL A 72 -5.53 -7.77 -8.92
C VAL A 72 -5.06 -7.81 -7.46
N LEU A 73 -4.51 -6.71 -6.95
CA LEU A 73 -4.03 -6.61 -5.56
C LEU A 73 -5.13 -6.84 -4.52
N LEU A 74 -6.34 -6.35 -4.75
CA LEU A 74 -7.50 -6.60 -3.90
C LEU A 74 -7.89 -8.08 -3.87
N ASN A 75 -7.78 -8.76 -5.01
CA ASN A 75 -8.17 -10.16 -5.15
C ASN A 75 -7.06 -11.14 -4.78
N THR A 76 -5.83 -10.67 -4.54
CA THR A 76 -4.72 -11.52 -4.08
C THR A 76 -5.05 -12.08 -2.69
N PRO A 77 -5.18 -13.41 -2.53
CA PRO A 77 -5.48 -14.02 -1.24
C PRO A 77 -4.35 -13.76 -0.24
N TYR A 78 -4.65 -13.84 1.06
CA TYR A 78 -3.60 -13.92 2.07
C TYR A 78 -2.93 -15.31 1.99
N PRO A 79 -1.61 -15.43 2.24
CA PRO A 79 -0.95 -16.72 2.25
C PRO A 79 -1.66 -17.72 3.18
N PRO A 80 -1.77 -19.00 2.80
CA PRO A 80 -2.48 -20.00 3.59
C PRO A 80 -1.95 -20.12 5.02
N GLU A 81 -0.64 -19.93 5.22
CA GLU A 81 -0.05 -19.96 6.55
C GLU A 81 -0.56 -18.84 7.46
N MET A 82 -1.18 -17.79 6.89
CA MET A 82 -1.77 -16.68 7.63
C MET A 82 -3.25 -16.83 7.95
N LEU A 83 -3.94 -17.80 7.34
CA LEU A 83 -5.39 -17.99 7.49
C LEU A 83 -5.78 -18.77 8.75
N HIS A 84 -4.81 -19.37 9.43
CA HIS A 84 -5.04 -20.12 10.65
C HIS A 84 -4.75 -19.25 11.87
N PRO A 85 -5.73 -18.99 12.75
CA PRO A 85 -5.46 -18.32 14.01
C PRO A 85 -4.43 -19.15 14.79
N PRO A 86 -3.38 -18.52 15.34
CA PRO A 86 -2.34 -19.24 16.06
C PRO A 86 -2.98 -19.94 17.26
N THR A 87 -3.19 -21.24 17.13
CA THR A 87 -3.74 -22.11 18.18
C THR A 87 -2.64 -22.66 19.08
N GLY A 88 -1.47 -22.03 19.03
CA GLY A 88 -0.23 -22.49 19.65
C GLY A 88 0.37 -21.47 20.62
N PRO A 89 1.54 -21.79 21.21
CA PRO A 89 2.21 -20.94 22.19
C PRO A 89 2.51 -19.54 21.64
N ASN A 90 2.72 -18.55 22.52
CA ASN A 90 2.89 -17.14 22.16
C ASN A 90 3.96 -16.86 21.07
N GLU A 91 4.97 -17.71 20.91
CA GLU A 91 5.95 -17.64 19.82
C GLU A 91 5.36 -17.93 18.42
N THR A 92 4.37 -18.81 18.34
CA THR A 92 3.63 -19.08 17.10
C THR A 92 2.79 -17.86 16.72
N GLU A 93 2.13 -17.24 17.70
CA GLU A 93 1.40 -15.99 17.49
C GLU A 93 2.31 -14.85 17.06
N LYS A 94 3.46 -14.67 17.72
CA LYS A 94 4.48 -13.70 17.33
C LYS A 94 4.90 -13.85 15.87
N ARG A 95 5.28 -15.06 15.45
CA ARG A 95 5.69 -15.34 14.07
C ARG A 95 4.58 -15.06 13.07
N GLN A 96 3.34 -15.37 13.45
CA GLN A 96 2.18 -15.11 12.62
C GLN A 96 1.95 -13.59 12.44
N LEU A 97 1.97 -12.82 13.53
CA LEU A 97 1.82 -11.37 13.47
C LEU A 97 2.94 -10.69 12.67
N GLN A 98 4.19 -11.13 12.85
CA GLN A 98 5.33 -10.63 12.05
C GLN A 98 5.14 -10.86 10.55
N ARG A 99 4.65 -12.03 10.16
CA ARG A 99 4.31 -12.33 8.76
C ARG A 99 3.22 -11.39 8.23
N VAL A 100 2.15 -11.18 9.00
CA VAL A 100 1.06 -10.28 8.62
C VAL A 100 1.55 -8.83 8.50
N ILE A 101 2.49 -8.38 9.35
CA ILE A 101 3.12 -7.05 9.23
C ILE A 101 3.87 -6.93 7.89
N VAL A 102 4.61 -7.96 7.48
CA VAL A 102 5.31 -7.97 6.18
C VAL A 102 4.32 -7.88 5.02
N ASP A 103 3.29 -8.72 5.02
CA ASP A 103 2.27 -8.73 3.96
C ASP A 103 1.46 -7.43 3.90
N GLY A 104 0.99 -6.94 5.05
CA GLY A 104 0.29 -5.66 5.16
C GLY A 104 1.13 -4.49 4.66
N SER A 105 2.43 -4.46 5.01
CA SER A 105 3.38 -3.47 4.51
C SER A 105 3.55 -3.55 2.99
N ALA A 106 3.65 -4.76 2.44
CA ALA A 106 3.77 -4.97 0.99
C ALA A 106 2.52 -4.52 0.23
N ARG A 107 1.32 -4.87 0.72
CA ARG A 107 0.05 -4.45 0.12
C ARG A 107 -0.13 -2.94 0.18
N ARG A 108 0.13 -2.31 1.34
CA ARG A 108 0.12 -0.85 1.52
C ARG A 108 1.08 -0.15 0.54
N PHE A 109 2.30 -0.70 0.40
CA PHE A 109 3.31 -0.20 -0.53
C PHE A 109 2.84 -0.26 -1.99
N GLN A 110 2.40 -1.43 -2.46
CA GLN A 110 1.92 -1.61 -3.84
C GLN A 110 0.71 -0.70 -4.13
N ALA A 111 -0.27 -0.66 -3.22
CA ALA A 111 -1.44 0.19 -3.36
C ALA A 111 -1.06 1.66 -3.46
N GLN A 112 -0.09 2.13 -2.65
CA GLN A 112 0.35 3.52 -2.71
C GLN A 112 1.03 3.85 -4.03
N LYS A 113 1.85 2.93 -4.56
CA LYS A 113 2.46 3.10 -5.89
C LYS A 113 1.40 3.23 -6.98
N ILE A 114 0.36 2.39 -6.93
CA ILE A 114 -0.79 2.45 -7.85
C ILE A 114 -1.53 3.79 -7.69
N ASN A 115 -1.82 4.20 -6.45
CA ASN A 115 -2.51 5.45 -6.15
C ASN A 115 -1.75 6.69 -6.68
N LEU A 116 -0.42 6.72 -6.52
CA LEU A 116 0.41 7.82 -7.02
C LEU A 116 0.41 7.89 -8.55
N LYS A 117 0.50 6.74 -9.23
CA LYS A 117 0.40 6.67 -10.70
C LYS A 117 -0.98 7.11 -11.19
N ALA A 118 -2.05 6.65 -10.54
CA ALA A 118 -3.42 7.03 -10.86
C ALA A 118 -3.64 8.54 -10.69
N ALA A 119 -3.12 9.12 -9.60
CA ALA A 119 -3.20 10.56 -9.36
C ALA A 119 -2.43 11.37 -10.42
N ALA A 120 -1.23 10.94 -10.82
CA ALA A 120 -0.46 11.57 -11.89
C ALA A 120 -1.20 11.51 -13.24
N ALA A 121 -1.77 10.34 -13.57
CA ALA A 121 -2.61 10.18 -14.76
C ALA A 121 -3.84 11.08 -14.73
N MET A 122 -4.54 11.19 -13.60
CA MET A 122 -5.71 12.06 -13.45
C MET A 122 -5.34 13.54 -13.60
N LYS A 123 -4.20 13.97 -13.05
CA LYS A 123 -3.66 15.32 -13.24
C LYS A 123 -3.40 15.60 -14.73
N TRP A 124 -2.84 14.64 -15.46
CA TRP A 124 -2.64 14.76 -16.90
C TRP A 124 -3.97 14.87 -17.66
N ILE A 125 -4.96 14.03 -17.34
CA ILE A 125 -6.30 14.05 -17.96
C ILE A 125 -6.95 15.42 -17.75
N ASN A 126 -6.96 15.93 -16.51
CA ASN A 126 -7.50 17.25 -16.19
C ASN A 126 -6.77 18.36 -16.96
N LYS A 127 -5.43 18.28 -17.07
CA LYS A 127 -4.65 19.27 -17.81
C LYS A 127 -4.99 19.23 -19.31
N ARG A 128 -5.08 18.05 -19.90
CA ARG A 128 -5.49 17.87 -21.30
C ARG A 128 -6.87 18.46 -21.55
N ASN A 129 -7.84 18.13 -20.70
CA ASN A 129 -9.21 18.64 -20.82
C ASN A 129 -9.25 20.17 -20.73
N SER A 130 -8.42 20.79 -19.89
CA SER A 130 -8.32 22.25 -19.80
C SER A 130 -7.70 22.91 -21.05
N ILE A 131 -6.79 22.21 -21.73
CA ILE A 131 -6.16 22.68 -22.97
C ILE A 131 -7.14 22.57 -24.14
N LEU A 132 -7.82 21.42 -24.24
CA LEU A 132 -8.69 21.11 -25.38
C LEU A 132 -10.06 21.75 -25.25
N GLN A 133 -10.60 21.92 -24.04
CA GLN A 133 -11.92 22.50 -23.78
C GLN A 133 -13.03 21.85 -24.62
N GLY A 134 -12.95 20.53 -24.83
CA GLY A 134 -13.89 19.75 -25.66
C GLY A 134 -13.63 19.84 -27.17
N GLN A 135 -12.63 20.58 -27.63
CA GLN A 135 -12.21 20.63 -29.03
C GLN A 135 -11.22 19.52 -29.36
N LYS A 136 -11.18 19.11 -30.62
CA LYS A 136 -10.12 18.22 -31.11
C LYS A 136 -8.75 18.91 -31.05
N PRO A 137 -7.65 18.16 -30.84
CA PRO A 137 -6.29 18.71 -30.94
C PRO A 137 -6.06 19.42 -32.28
N ARG A 138 -5.46 20.62 -32.21
CA ARG A 138 -5.06 21.44 -33.36
C ARG A 138 -3.61 21.87 -33.19
N ASN A 139 -2.98 22.37 -34.24
CA ASN A 139 -1.57 22.79 -34.22
C ASN A 139 -1.26 23.80 -33.09
N SER A 140 -2.20 24.67 -32.74
CA SER A 140 -2.08 25.61 -31.61
C SER A 140 -1.98 24.93 -30.23
N HIS A 141 -2.55 23.73 -30.07
CA HIS A 141 -2.56 23.00 -28.79
C HIS A 141 -1.30 22.14 -28.60
N ILE A 142 -0.60 21.80 -29.69
CA ILE A 142 0.52 20.84 -29.66
C ILE A 142 1.57 21.17 -28.60
N PRO A 143 2.08 22.41 -28.47
CA PRO A 143 3.11 22.72 -27.47
C PRO A 143 2.64 22.49 -26.03
N GLN A 144 1.38 22.81 -25.73
CA GLN A 144 0.81 22.66 -24.39
C GLN A 144 0.53 21.19 -24.07
N LEU A 145 0.08 20.40 -25.05
CA LEU A 145 -0.13 18.96 -24.88
C LEU A 145 1.21 18.24 -24.66
N GLN A 146 2.25 18.58 -25.43
CA GLN A 146 3.59 18.06 -25.23
C GLN A 146 4.14 18.40 -23.83
N GLN A 147 3.87 19.61 -23.33
CA GLN A 147 4.24 19.98 -21.96
C GLN A 147 3.50 19.15 -20.91
N ALA A 148 2.22 18.84 -21.13
CA ALA A 148 1.45 17.95 -20.25
C ALA A 148 2.07 16.55 -20.22
N ASP A 149 2.43 15.98 -21.38
CA ASP A 149 3.11 14.68 -21.47
C ASP A 149 4.44 14.66 -20.73
N ASN A 150 5.26 15.71 -20.90
CA ASN A 150 6.53 15.84 -20.21
C ASN A 150 6.35 15.93 -18.69
N THR A 151 5.32 16.65 -18.24
CA THR A 151 4.96 16.73 -16.82
C THR A 151 4.56 15.37 -16.28
N LEU A 152 3.75 14.60 -17.01
CA LEU A 152 3.37 13.25 -16.61
C LEU A 152 4.60 12.33 -16.50
N ARG A 153 5.50 12.36 -17.48
CA ARG A 153 6.75 11.57 -17.43
C ARG A 153 7.58 11.94 -16.21
N SER A 154 7.72 13.24 -15.92
CA SER A 154 8.43 13.73 -14.73
C SER A 154 7.75 13.25 -13.45
N ASP A 155 6.44 13.42 -13.31
CA ASP A 155 5.67 13.01 -12.14
C ASP A 155 5.86 11.51 -11.87
N LEU A 156 5.74 10.67 -12.91
CA LEU A 156 5.95 9.22 -12.82
C LEU A 156 7.39 8.85 -12.44
N ALA A 157 8.40 9.55 -13.00
CA ALA A 157 9.80 9.32 -12.67
C ALA A 157 10.11 9.62 -11.19
N THR A 158 9.34 10.51 -10.56
CA THR A 158 9.51 10.82 -9.14
C THR A 158 8.91 9.77 -8.18
N ILE A 159 8.13 8.82 -8.71
CA ILE A 159 7.53 7.72 -7.94
C ILE A 159 8.57 6.60 -7.82
N THR A 160 9.44 6.72 -6.84
CA THR A 160 10.45 5.70 -6.52
C THR A 160 10.05 4.89 -5.29
N ASP A 161 10.51 3.64 -5.25
CA ASP A 161 10.22 2.73 -4.13
C ASP A 161 10.76 3.27 -2.81
N SER A 162 11.96 3.85 -2.83
CA SER A 162 12.58 4.49 -1.65
C SER A 162 11.78 5.68 -1.15
N ARG A 163 11.27 6.52 -2.05
CA ARG A 163 10.46 7.69 -1.66
C ARG A 163 9.15 7.26 -1.00
N ILE A 164 8.50 6.21 -1.50
CA ILE A 164 7.26 5.69 -0.91
C ILE A 164 7.51 5.16 0.50
N VAL A 165 8.52 4.29 0.68
CA VAL A 165 8.84 3.71 1.99
C VAL A 165 9.27 4.78 3.00
N ASN A 166 10.13 5.73 2.58
CA ASN A 166 10.56 6.83 3.44
C ASN A 166 9.39 7.75 3.82
N GLY A 167 8.47 8.01 2.89
CA GLY A 167 7.25 8.78 3.16
C GLY A 167 6.38 8.12 4.22
N PHE A 168 6.14 6.80 4.10
CA PHE A 168 5.39 6.06 5.11
C PHE A 168 6.09 6.05 6.47
N ARG A 169 7.40 5.79 6.50
CA ARG A 169 8.16 5.80 7.75
C ARG A 169 8.09 7.16 8.45
N SER A 170 8.17 8.26 7.70
CA SER A 170 8.03 9.60 8.27
C SER A 170 6.64 9.84 8.87
N ILE A 171 5.57 9.46 8.17
CA ILE A 171 4.18 9.64 8.64
C ILE A 171 3.93 8.77 9.87
N ASP A 172 4.36 7.53 9.84
CA ASP A 172 4.14 6.57 10.92
C ASP A 172 4.91 6.96 12.19
N GLN A 173 6.14 7.49 12.04
CA GLN A 173 6.91 8.06 13.15
C GLN A 173 6.23 9.28 13.77
N GLN A 174 5.71 10.19 12.93
CA GLN A 174 4.96 11.35 13.41
C GLN A 174 3.67 10.96 14.13
N ALA A 175 3.04 9.86 13.71
CA ALA A 175 1.85 9.32 14.35
C ALA A 175 2.14 8.55 15.66
N GLY A 176 3.42 8.32 16.00
CA GLY A 176 3.81 7.60 17.21
C GLY A 176 3.56 6.09 17.15
N TYR A 177 3.46 5.51 15.94
CA TYR A 177 3.24 4.09 15.76
C TYR A 177 4.45 3.26 16.20
N TRP A 178 4.21 1.99 16.54
CA TRP A 178 5.27 1.04 16.88
C TRP A 178 5.87 0.44 15.61
N LEU A 179 7.15 0.74 15.33
CA LEU A 179 7.80 0.44 14.04
C LEU A 179 9.00 -0.51 14.16
N ASN A 180 9.25 -1.07 15.34
CA ASN A 180 10.46 -1.87 15.60
C ASN A 180 10.61 -3.08 14.66
N GLU A 181 9.49 -3.61 14.17
CA GLU A 181 9.45 -4.78 13.29
C GLU A 181 8.97 -4.47 11.88
N ASP A 182 8.88 -3.19 11.52
CA ASP A 182 8.51 -2.81 10.16
C ASP A 182 9.57 -3.30 9.16
N PRO A 183 9.14 -3.96 8.07
CA PRO A 183 10.07 -4.54 7.11
C PRO A 183 10.86 -3.46 6.38
N SER A 184 12.10 -3.79 6.01
CA SER A 184 12.90 -2.98 5.10
C SER A 184 12.27 -2.95 3.70
N LEU A 185 12.65 -1.97 2.87
CA LEU A 185 12.26 -1.96 1.45
C LEU A 185 12.67 -3.27 0.75
N GLN A 186 13.87 -3.80 1.04
CA GLN A 186 14.33 -5.05 0.46
C GLN A 186 13.43 -6.23 0.84
N THR A 187 13.02 -6.31 2.10
CA THR A 187 12.08 -7.32 2.61
C THR A 187 10.73 -7.21 1.91
N ILE A 188 10.19 -6.00 1.78
CA ILE A 188 8.95 -5.73 1.05
C ILE A 188 9.06 -6.22 -0.39
N LEU A 189 10.11 -5.82 -1.12
CA LEU A 189 10.27 -6.19 -2.53
C LEU A 189 10.48 -7.71 -2.72
N SER A 190 11.21 -8.36 -1.81
CA SER A 190 11.38 -9.82 -1.83
C SER A 190 10.08 -10.54 -1.57
N TRP A 191 9.27 -10.07 -0.62
CA TRP A 191 7.94 -10.60 -0.37
C TRP A 191 7.05 -10.49 -1.60
N ILE A 192 7.01 -9.32 -2.23
CA ILE A 192 6.21 -9.08 -3.44
C ILE A 192 6.60 -10.06 -4.56
N ARG A 193 7.91 -10.28 -4.77
CA ARG A 193 8.39 -11.23 -5.78
C ARG A 193 8.02 -12.68 -5.47
N SER A 194 7.88 -13.07 -4.21
CA SER A 194 7.52 -14.45 -3.85
C SER A 194 6.02 -14.74 -3.99
N GLN A 195 5.19 -13.72 -4.24
CA GLN A 195 3.75 -13.87 -4.48
C GLN A 195 3.40 -14.01 -5.97
N HIS A 196 4.40 -13.97 -6.86
CA HIS A 196 4.28 -14.10 -8.31
C HIS A 196 5.03 -15.34 -8.79
#